data_AF-A0A291W4J8-F1
#
_entry.id   AF-A0A291W4J8-F1
#
_cell.length_a   1.000
_cell.length_b   1.000
_cell.length_c   1.000
_cell.angle_alpha   90.00
_cell.angle_beta   90.00
_cell.angle_gamma   90.00
#
_symmetry.space_group_name_H-M   'P 1'
#
loop_
_entity.id
_entity.type
_entity.pdbx_description
1 polymer ?
#
loop_
_entity_poly.entity_id
_entity_poly.type
_entity_poly.pdbx_seq_one_letter_code
_entity_poly.pdbx_strand_id
1 'polypeptide(L)'
;MLSDQHPDRPRPGDFAKLKAGNSIAADPGATFVIVEDSPSGLEHVVLNLPAGQPRHEDWAAVIDLDEIASLTRVSPEGARTWTPDPDPEARA
;
A
#
# COMPACT_ATOMS: atom_id res chain seq x y z
N MET A 1 -3.58 15.12 -11.72
CA MET A 1 -3.11 15.77 -10.48
C MET A 1 -1.90 14.98 -10.01
N LEU A 2 -0.69 15.54 -10.12
CA LEU A 2 0.59 14.83 -9.91
C LEU A 2 1.60 15.66 -9.12
N SER A 3 1.13 16.69 -8.41
CA SER A 3 1.97 17.60 -7.64
C SER A 3 1.40 17.66 -6.23
N ASP A 4 2.27 17.40 -5.24
CA ASP A 4 2.03 17.38 -3.80
C ASP A 4 1.62 16.04 -3.16
N GLN A 5 2.21 14.91 -3.60
CA GLN A 5 2.24 13.73 -2.73
C GLN A 5 3.48 13.78 -1.84
N HIS A 6 3.28 13.95 -0.54
CA HIS A 6 4.30 13.81 0.50
C HIS A 6 5.18 12.56 0.22
N PRO A 7 6.51 12.59 0.45
CA PRO A 7 7.40 11.45 0.16
C PRO A 7 6.98 10.16 0.86
N ASP A 8 6.30 10.30 2.02
CA ASP A 8 5.86 9.17 2.85
C ASP A 8 4.44 8.70 2.52
N ARG A 9 3.74 9.36 1.58
CA ARG A 9 2.46 8.85 1.06
C ARG A 9 2.71 7.57 0.24
N PRO A 10 1.84 6.55 0.38
CA PRO A 10 1.86 5.36 -0.48
C PRO A 10 1.63 5.75 -1.94
N ARG A 11 2.22 5.02 -2.88
CA ARG A 11 2.08 5.25 -4.32
C ARG A 11 2.02 3.94 -5.09
N PRO A 12 1.45 3.94 -6.31
CA PRO A 12 1.54 2.80 -7.21
C PRO A 12 3.00 2.35 -7.42
N GLY A 13 3.24 1.05 -7.29
CA GLY A 13 4.56 0.43 -7.37
C GLY A 13 5.26 0.24 -6.02
N ASP A 14 4.78 0.83 -4.93
CA ASP A 14 5.28 0.51 -3.59
C ASP A 14 4.88 -0.92 -3.20
N PHE A 15 5.78 -1.60 -2.49
CA PHE A 15 5.51 -2.91 -1.92
C PHE A 15 4.91 -2.79 -0.52
N ALA A 16 3.79 -3.46 -0.27
CA ALA A 16 3.12 -3.48 1.02
C ALA A 16 3.30 -4.83 1.73
N LYS A 17 3.55 -4.76 3.04
CA LYS A 17 3.39 -5.86 3.99
C LYS A 17 2.19 -5.57 4.88
N LEU A 18 1.32 -6.55 5.03
CA LEU A 18 0.09 -6.40 5.80
C LEU A 18 0.28 -6.86 7.24
N LYS A 19 -0.48 -6.26 8.15
CA LYS A 19 -0.59 -6.71 9.54
C LYS A 19 -1.31 -8.06 9.59
N ALA A 20 -1.04 -8.83 10.66
CA ALA A 20 -1.81 -10.03 10.96
C ALA A 20 -3.26 -9.67 11.28
N GLY A 21 -4.21 -10.44 10.74
CA GLY A 21 -5.64 -10.18 10.92
C GLY A 21 -6.20 -9.06 10.03
N ASN A 22 -5.51 -8.72 8.93
CA ASN A 22 -6.04 -7.78 7.94
C ASN A 22 -7.38 -8.27 7.35
N SER A 23 -8.16 -7.31 6.86
CA SER A 23 -9.54 -7.42 6.37
C SER A 23 -9.70 -8.42 5.21
N ILE A 24 -8.64 -8.65 4.45
CA ILE A 24 -8.62 -9.56 3.30
C ILE A 24 -8.08 -10.96 3.64
N ALA A 25 -7.81 -11.24 4.93
CA ALA A 25 -7.26 -12.49 5.43
C ALA A 25 -5.96 -12.93 4.71
N ALA A 26 -5.19 -11.97 4.20
CA ALA A 26 -3.93 -12.22 3.54
C ALA A 26 -2.85 -12.66 4.53
N ASP A 27 -1.97 -13.56 4.07
CA ASP A 27 -0.77 -13.95 4.82
C ASP A 27 0.14 -12.72 5.05
N PRO A 28 0.48 -12.37 6.31
CA PRO A 28 1.44 -11.30 6.61
C PRO A 28 2.83 -11.53 6.01
N GLY A 29 3.18 -12.78 5.71
CA GLY A 29 4.41 -13.15 5.02
C GLY A 29 4.42 -12.79 3.52
N ALA A 30 3.25 -12.63 2.90
CA ALA A 30 3.12 -12.29 1.49
C ALA A 30 3.54 -10.83 1.22
N THR A 31 3.93 -10.55 -0.03
CA THR A 31 4.27 -9.20 -0.50
C THR A 31 3.24 -8.80 -1.54
N PHE A 32 2.68 -7.60 -1.38
CA PHE A 32 1.70 -7.03 -2.29
C PHE A 32 2.29 -5.79 -2.96
N VAL A 33 1.80 -5.45 -4.15
CA VAL A 33 2.15 -4.20 -4.84
C VAL A 33 0.93 -3.29 -4.83
N ILE A 34 1.12 -2.03 -4.45
CA ILE A 34 0.09 -1.00 -4.62
C ILE A 34 -0.09 -0.75 -6.11
N VAL A 35 -1.30 -0.94 -6.63
CA VAL A 35 -1.64 -0.71 -8.03
C VAL A 35 -2.37 0.62 -8.22
N GLU A 36 -3.05 1.10 -7.20
CA GLU A 36 -3.76 2.38 -7.19
C GLU A 36 -3.74 2.95 -5.77
N ASP A 37 -3.46 4.25 -5.67
CA ASP A 37 -3.66 5.04 -4.47
C ASP A 37 -4.91 5.90 -4.63
N SER A 38 -5.67 6.04 -3.54
CA SER A 38 -6.88 6.85 -3.56
C SER A 38 -6.55 8.35 -3.57
N PRO A 39 -7.40 9.23 -4.17
CA PRO A 39 -7.19 10.67 -4.07
C PRO A 39 -7.07 11.15 -2.62
N SER A 40 -6.35 12.26 -2.45
CA SER A 40 -6.06 12.90 -1.15
C SER A 40 -7.29 12.97 -0.25
N GLY A 41 -7.20 12.36 0.94
CA GLY A 41 -8.27 12.35 1.95
C GLY A 41 -8.94 10.99 2.15
N LEU A 42 -8.63 10.01 1.30
CA LEU A 42 -9.02 8.62 1.49
C LEU A 42 -7.81 7.80 1.94
N GLU A 43 -7.93 7.12 3.08
CA GLU A 43 -6.88 6.32 3.71
C GLU A 43 -6.79 4.90 3.12
N HIS A 44 -7.29 4.69 1.90
CA HIS A 44 -7.32 3.38 1.27
C HIS A 44 -6.34 3.28 0.11
N VAL A 45 -5.80 2.08 -0.11
CA VAL A 45 -5.01 1.74 -1.29
C VAL A 45 -5.52 0.44 -1.91
N VAL A 46 -5.22 0.24 -3.18
CA VAL A 46 -5.55 -1.00 -3.89
C VAL A 46 -4.27 -1.82 -4.07
N LEU A 47 -4.33 -3.08 -3.63
CA LEU A 47 -3.24 -4.04 -3.73
C LEU A 47 -3.50 -5.05 -4.84
N ASN A 48 -2.46 -5.48 -5.57
CA ASN A 48 -2.58 -6.69 -6.38
C ASN A 48 -2.59 -7.94 -5.47
N LEU A 49 -3.52 -8.86 -5.66
CA LEU A 49 -3.43 -10.16 -4.99
C LEU A 49 -2.57 -11.12 -5.83
N PRO A 50 -1.66 -11.89 -5.21
CA PRO A 50 -0.76 -12.78 -5.94
C PRO A 50 -1.50 -13.91 -6.67
N ALA A 51 -0.83 -14.50 -7.66
CA ALA A 51 -1.36 -15.56 -8.51
C ALA A 51 -1.89 -16.74 -7.68
N GLY A 52 -3.14 -17.14 -7.93
CA GLY A 52 -3.89 -18.12 -7.14
C GLY A 52 -5.36 -17.75 -6.96
N GLN A 53 -5.71 -16.51 -7.29
CA GLN A 53 -7.09 -16.01 -7.27
C GLN A 53 -7.73 -16.13 -8.67
N PRO A 54 -8.66 -17.08 -8.89
CA PRO A 54 -9.13 -17.45 -10.21
C PRO A 54 -10.13 -16.45 -10.83
N ARG A 55 -10.72 -15.54 -10.04
CA ARG A 55 -11.66 -14.53 -10.55
C ARG A 55 -10.98 -13.18 -10.64
N HIS A 56 -11.32 -12.43 -11.67
CA HIS A 56 -10.78 -11.09 -11.90
C HIS A 56 -11.14 -10.12 -10.76
N GLU A 57 -12.33 -10.27 -10.15
CA GLU A 57 -12.71 -9.51 -8.94
C GLU A 57 -11.80 -9.76 -7.73
N ASP A 58 -11.05 -10.87 -7.73
CA ASP A 58 -10.13 -11.26 -6.67
C ASP A 58 -8.68 -10.86 -7.00
N TRP A 59 -8.42 -10.11 -8.08
CA TRP A 59 -7.06 -9.71 -8.48
C TRP A 59 -6.59 -8.43 -7.78
N ALA A 60 -7.53 -7.68 -7.21
CA ALA A 60 -7.25 -6.44 -6.53
C ALA A 60 -8.10 -6.34 -5.27
N ALA A 61 -7.50 -5.88 -4.16
CA ALA A 61 -8.23 -5.63 -2.93
C ALA A 61 -7.97 -4.22 -2.42
N VAL A 62 -9.04 -3.55 -2.01
CA VAL A 62 -8.97 -2.29 -1.30
C VAL A 62 -8.66 -2.59 0.16
N ILE A 63 -7.67 -1.90 0.73
CA ILE A 63 -7.31 -2.04 2.14
C ILE A 63 -7.09 -0.67 2.77
N ASP A 64 -7.41 -0.55 4.06
CA ASP A 64 -7.07 0.62 4.85
C ASP A 64 -5.56 0.71 5.10
N LEU A 65 -5.04 1.94 5.14
CA LEU A 65 -3.63 2.21 5.34
C LEU A 65 -3.15 1.78 6.73
N ASP A 66 -4.05 1.78 7.71
CA ASP A 66 -3.77 1.31 9.06
C ASP A 66 -3.58 -0.22 9.13
N GLU A 67 -3.98 -0.98 8.11
CA GLU A 67 -3.74 -2.43 8.02
C GLU A 67 -2.37 -2.75 7.43
N ILE A 68 -1.65 -1.76 6.91
CA ILE A 68 -0.31 -1.90 6.35
C ILE A 68 0.72 -1.79 7.48
N ALA A 69 1.54 -2.84 7.62
CA ALA A 69 2.63 -2.87 8.59
C ALA A 69 3.84 -2.07 8.11
N SER A 70 4.17 -2.19 6.82
CA SER A 70 5.27 -1.45 6.20
C SER A 70 5.08 -1.28 4.69
N LEU A 71 5.56 -0.15 4.19
CA LEU A 71 5.75 0.12 2.77
C LEU A 71 7.22 0.09 2.42
N THR A 72 7.52 -0.39 1.22
CA THR A 72 8.87 -0.33 0.65
C THR A 72 8.82 0.26 -0.75
N ARG A 73 9.55 1.35 -0.96
CA ARG A 73 9.75 1.98 -2.26
C ARG A 73 11.12 1.63 -2.78
N VAL A 74 11.18 1.08 -4.00
CA VAL A 74 12.43 0.82 -4.71
C VAL A 74 12.66 1.94 -5.71
N SER A 75 13.83 2.54 -5.65
CA SER A 75 14.29 3.65 -6.50
C SER A 75 15.70 3.35 -7.01
N PRO A 76 16.20 4.09 -8.02
CA PRO A 76 17.59 3.95 -8.47
C PRO A 76 18.62 4.12 -7.35
N GLU A 77 18.31 4.90 -6.32
CA GLU A 77 19.17 5.19 -5.17
C GLU A 77 19.14 4.07 -4.12
N GLY A 78 18.20 3.13 -4.22
CA GLY A 78 18.03 2.00 -3.31
C GLY A 78 16.59 1.79 -2.86
N ALA A 79 16.43 0.95 -1.84
CA ALA A 79 15.13 0.66 -1.23
C ALA A 79 14.96 1.42 0.09
N ARG A 80 13.82 2.09 0.25
CA ARG A 80 13.40 2.75 1.51
C ARG A 80 12.18 2.02 2.06
N THR A 81 12.23 1.62 3.33
CA THR A 81 11.11 1.00 4.03
C THR A 81 10.64 1.89 5.18
N TRP A 82 9.33 2.08 5.32
CA TRP A 82 8.72 2.86 6.40
C TRP A 82 7.39 2.27 6.83
N THR A 83 6.92 2.63 8.03
CA THR A 83 5.54 2.39 8.44
C THR A 83 4.69 3.56 7.95
N PRO A 84 3.58 3.30 7.23
CA PRO A 84 2.76 4.38 6.72
C PRO A 84 2.12 5.19 7.86
N ASP A 85 1.98 6.49 7.61
CA ASP A 85 1.26 7.43 8.46
C ASP A 85 0.02 7.90 7.69
N PRO A 86 -1.20 7.81 8.26
CA PRO A 86 -2.42 8.30 7.61
C PRO A 86 -2.40 9.82 7.36
N ASP A 87 -1.69 10.58 8.19
CA ASP A 87 -1.57 12.03 8.03
C ASP A 87 -0.10 12.48 8.17
N PRO A 88 0.72 12.24 7.13
CA PRO A 88 2.13 12.62 7.18
C PRO A 88 2.32 14.15 7.10
N GLU A 89 1.31 14.89 6.63
CA GLU A 89 1.34 16.36 6.49
C GLU A 89 1.16 17.07 7.83
N ALA A 90 0.39 16.50 8.77
CA ALA A 90 0.27 17.03 10.13
C ALA A 90 1.57 16.98 10.96
N ARG A 91 2.60 16.26 10.48
CA ARG A 91 3.89 16.09 11.18
C ARG A 91 5.05 16.86 10.54
N ALA A 92 4.81 17.54 9.41
CA ALA A 92 5.83 18.25 8.61
C ALA A 92 6.08 19.69 9.05
#